data_AF-A0A6B0X7V2-F1
#
_entry.id   AF-A0A6B0X7V2-F1
#
_cell.length_a   1.000
_cell.length_b   1.000
_cell.length_c   1.000
_cell.angle_alpha   90.00
_cell.angle_beta   90.00
_cell.angle_gamma   90.00
#
_symmetry.space_group_name_H-M   'P 1'
#
loop_
_entity.id
_entity.type
_entity.pdbx_description
1 polymer ?
#
loop_
_entity_poly.entity_id
_entity_poly.type
_entity_poly.pdbx_seq_one_letter_code
_entity_poly.pdbx_strand_id
1 'polypeptide(L)'
;MKNYRELGYFLQVLLLCSMISPATGEELRIGTNADWDAWQRPGNAIEISRGKAAPRFVRRNIDAVANAGDFGGGIRAAGSNGGDAGNLIDGSLSSFWAPDWDDDTENMYVEVDLGRVVSARRVILRLREDGPPLELFQVLLSNGERFFDSAGLPLPSIVRYSDRVRYSFNEQRELVIEYDLKPLQFIRIEVDLPTVGAGISSIAAEAVGDNISLGMRERGGQVEDRWHRTGRCAGKS
;
A
#
# COMPACT_ATOMS: atom_id res chain seq x y z
N MET A 1 -68.27 -49.38 36.83
CA MET A 1 -66.79 -49.39 36.88
C MET A 1 -66.30 -48.16 36.12
N LYS A 2 -65.76 -47.15 36.82
CA LYS A 2 -65.38 -45.86 36.25
C LYS A 2 -64.11 -46.01 35.38
N ASN A 3 -64.09 -45.40 34.20
CA ASN A 3 -63.03 -45.48 33.20
C ASN A 3 -61.75 -44.74 33.66
N TYR A 4 -60.90 -45.39 34.45
CA TYR A 4 -59.61 -44.85 34.90
C TYR A 4 -58.54 -44.76 33.79
N ARG A 5 -58.79 -45.35 32.61
CA ARG A 5 -57.87 -45.29 31.46
C ARG A 5 -57.88 -43.92 30.77
N GLU A 6 -59.05 -43.34 30.54
CA GLU A 6 -59.19 -42.02 29.90
C GLU A 6 -58.61 -40.87 30.75
N LEU A 7 -58.75 -40.99 32.08
CA LEU A 7 -58.19 -40.01 33.02
C LEU A 7 -56.65 -40.02 33.02
N GLY A 8 -56.04 -41.20 32.79
CA GLY A 8 -54.58 -41.36 32.70
C GLY A 8 -53.99 -40.73 31.44
N TYR A 9 -54.65 -40.87 30.29
CA TYR A 9 -54.22 -40.21 29.04
C TYR A 9 -54.34 -38.69 29.13
N PHE A 10 -55.41 -38.18 29.74
CA PHE A 10 -55.56 -36.75 29.99
C PHE A 10 -54.45 -36.20 30.90
N LEU A 11 -54.10 -36.93 31.97
CA LEU A 11 -53.02 -36.51 32.87
C LEU A 11 -51.64 -36.57 32.18
N GLN A 12 -51.40 -37.57 31.31
CA GLN A 12 -50.16 -37.69 30.55
C GLN A 12 -50.01 -36.58 29.49
N VAL A 13 -51.08 -36.20 28.80
CA VAL A 13 -51.07 -35.08 27.84
C VAL A 13 -50.85 -33.74 28.55
N LEU A 14 -51.47 -33.56 29.73
CA LEU A 14 -51.27 -32.35 30.55
C LEU A 14 -49.82 -32.24 31.06
N LEU A 15 -49.22 -33.37 31.47
CA LEU A 15 -47.82 -33.41 31.91
C LEU A 15 -46.86 -33.10 30.75
N LEU A 16 -47.12 -33.61 29.54
CA LEU A 16 -46.30 -33.33 28.35
C LEU A 16 -46.37 -31.86 27.90
N CYS A 17 -47.55 -31.22 28.00
CA CYS A 17 -47.68 -29.80 27.64
C CYS A 17 -46.97 -28.86 28.64
N SER A 18 -46.78 -29.29 29.89
CA SER A 18 -46.08 -28.49 30.92
C SER A 18 -44.56 -28.45 30.77
N MET A 19 -43.98 -29.32 29.94
CA MET A 19 -42.54 -29.41 29.67
C MET A 19 -42.07 -28.53 28.50
N ILE A 20 -42.97 -27.73 27.92
CA ILE A 20 -42.65 -26.83 26.81
C ILE A 20 -42.12 -25.52 27.43
N SER A 21 -40.83 -25.48 27.74
CA SER A 21 -40.15 -24.23 28.10
C SER A 21 -40.12 -23.29 26.89
N PRO A 22 -40.36 -21.97 27.06
CA PRO A 22 -40.16 -21.01 25.98
C PRO A 22 -38.69 -21.03 25.59
N ALA A 23 -38.40 -21.27 24.31
CA ALA A 23 -37.07 -21.06 23.78
C ALA A 23 -36.79 -19.55 23.78
N THR A 24 -35.94 -19.08 24.70
CA THR A 24 -35.40 -17.72 24.65
C THR A 24 -34.33 -17.69 23.58
N GLY A 25 -34.66 -17.12 22.43
CA GLY A 25 -33.68 -16.76 21.41
C GLY A 25 -33.08 -15.38 21.74
N GLU A 26 -31.75 -15.29 21.74
CA GLU A 26 -31.08 -14.00 21.78
C GLU A 26 -31.00 -13.42 20.35
N GLU A 27 -31.47 -12.17 20.17
CA GLU A 27 -31.38 -11.46 18.90
C GLU A 27 -30.18 -10.50 18.94
N LEU A 28 -29.13 -10.81 18.18
CA LEU A 28 -28.04 -9.88 17.94
C LEU A 28 -28.44 -8.93 16.80
N ARG A 29 -28.82 -7.70 17.15
CA ARG A 29 -29.18 -6.67 16.17
C ARG A 29 -28.03 -5.69 15.98
N ILE A 30 -27.49 -5.65 14.77
CA ILE A 30 -26.48 -4.67 14.33
C ILE A 30 -27.18 -3.69 13.40
N GLY A 31 -27.29 -2.43 13.79
CA GLY A 31 -28.03 -1.44 12.99
C GLY A 31 -27.69 0.02 13.26
N THR A 32 -26.85 0.32 14.25
CA THR A 32 -26.37 1.68 14.54
C THR A 32 -24.87 1.78 14.26
N ASN A 33 -24.37 3.01 14.08
CA ASN A 33 -22.93 3.21 13.91
C ASN A 33 -22.14 2.80 15.17
N ALA A 34 -22.72 2.98 16.36
CA ALA A 34 -22.09 2.63 17.63
C ALA A 34 -21.95 1.11 17.83
N ASP A 35 -22.85 0.31 17.26
CA ASP A 35 -22.76 -1.17 17.31
C ASP A 35 -21.46 -1.67 16.65
N TRP A 36 -20.96 -0.93 15.66
CA TRP A 36 -19.73 -1.26 14.94
C TRP A 36 -18.46 -0.82 15.68
N ASP A 37 -18.54 0.10 16.64
CA ASP A 37 -17.38 0.55 17.44
C ASP A 37 -16.94 -0.47 18.48
N ALA A 38 -17.79 -1.45 18.81
CA ALA A 38 -17.43 -2.58 19.68
C ALA A 38 -16.40 -3.55 19.05
N TRP A 39 -16.13 -3.42 17.75
CA TRP A 39 -15.23 -4.28 16.99
C TRP A 39 -13.89 -3.57 16.75
N GLN A 40 -12.77 -4.27 16.93
CA GLN A 40 -11.48 -3.76 16.49
C GLN A 40 -11.44 -3.69 14.96
N ARG A 41 -11.39 -2.47 14.42
CA ARG A 41 -11.46 -2.20 12.98
C ARG A 41 -10.09 -2.28 12.31
N PRO A 42 -9.98 -2.88 11.11
CA PRO A 42 -8.78 -2.78 10.28
C PRO A 42 -8.70 -1.38 9.65
N GLY A 43 -8.15 -0.42 10.40
CA GLY A 43 -7.87 0.94 9.92
C GLY A 43 -9.06 1.60 9.21
N ASN A 44 -8.77 2.23 8.07
CA ASN A 44 -9.70 2.98 7.23
C ASN A 44 -10.33 2.15 6.09
N ALA A 45 -10.26 0.81 6.17
CA ALA A 45 -10.75 -0.11 5.13
C ALA A 45 -12.28 -0.18 5.02
N ILE A 46 -12.99 0.23 6.07
CA ILE A 46 -14.45 0.11 6.19
C ILE A 46 -15.03 1.50 6.46
N GLU A 47 -16.05 1.87 5.69
CA GLU A 47 -16.87 3.05 5.94
C GLU A 47 -18.19 2.61 6.58
N ILE A 48 -18.56 3.23 7.70
CA ILE A 48 -19.83 2.99 8.37
C ILE A 48 -20.75 4.16 8.09
N SER A 49 -21.85 3.90 7.41
CA SER A 49 -22.85 4.90 7.09
C SER A 49 -24.24 4.33 7.25
N ARG A 50 -25.11 5.07 7.95
CA ARG A 50 -26.50 4.68 8.23
C ARG A 50 -26.62 3.27 8.82
N GLY A 51 -25.76 2.93 9.78
CA GLY A 51 -25.79 1.64 10.46
C GLY A 51 -25.30 0.45 9.63
N LYS A 52 -24.78 0.68 8.42
CA LYS A 52 -24.25 -0.35 7.54
C LYS A 52 -22.74 -0.18 7.40
N ALA A 53 -22.01 -1.27 7.54
CA ALA A 53 -20.62 -1.34 7.11
C ALA A 53 -20.56 -1.54 5.58
N ALA A 54 -19.77 -0.72 4.92
CA ALA A 54 -19.45 -0.85 3.50
C ALA A 54 -17.92 -0.85 3.31
N PRO A 55 -17.39 -1.56 2.31
CA PRO A 55 -15.99 -1.41 1.94
C PRO A 55 -15.72 0.04 1.55
N ARG A 56 -14.63 0.63 2.05
CA ARG A 56 -14.14 1.90 1.51
C ARG A 56 -13.55 1.63 0.13
N PHE A 57 -14.09 2.28 -0.91
CA PHE A 57 -13.58 2.10 -2.27
C PHE A 57 -12.13 2.60 -2.37
N VAL A 58 -11.26 1.71 -2.84
CA VAL A 58 -9.90 2.05 -3.28
C VAL A 58 -10.00 2.95 -4.51
N ARG A 59 -9.45 4.17 -4.44
CA ARG A 59 -9.37 5.06 -5.60
C ARG A 59 -8.59 4.34 -6.70
N ARG A 60 -9.18 4.20 -7.88
CA ARG A 60 -8.47 3.74 -9.07
C ARG A 60 -7.76 4.93 -9.70
N ASN A 61 -6.47 4.76 -9.99
CA ASN A 61 -5.63 5.73 -10.68
C ASN A 61 -5.38 7.01 -9.87
N ILE A 62 -4.48 6.91 -8.89
CA ILE A 62 -3.97 8.05 -8.11
C ILE A 62 -2.57 8.44 -8.60
N ASP A 63 -2.20 9.70 -8.42
CA ASP A 63 -0.78 10.08 -8.38
C ASP A 63 -0.29 9.97 -6.93
N ALA A 64 0.51 8.95 -6.65
CA ALA A 64 1.00 8.66 -5.31
C ALA A 64 2.04 9.67 -4.81
N VAL A 65 2.71 10.39 -5.71
CA VAL A 65 3.67 11.45 -5.35
C VAL A 65 2.91 12.68 -4.87
N ALA A 66 1.89 13.10 -5.61
CA ALA A 66 1.09 14.29 -5.30
C ALA A 66 0.42 14.24 -3.92
N ASN A 67 0.11 13.05 -3.41
CA ASN A 67 -0.47 12.86 -2.07
C ASN A 67 0.47 12.19 -1.07
N ALA A 68 1.78 12.12 -1.35
CA ALA A 68 2.75 11.47 -0.45
C ALA A 68 2.73 12.08 0.96
N GLY A 69 2.59 13.41 1.06
CA GLY A 69 2.54 14.13 2.33
C GLY A 69 1.39 13.69 3.26
N ASP A 70 0.25 13.27 2.70
CA ASP A 70 -0.89 12.76 3.48
C ASP A 70 -0.56 11.46 4.25
N PHE A 71 0.50 10.77 3.83
CA PHE A 71 0.98 9.52 4.41
C PHE A 71 2.35 9.67 5.09
N GLY A 72 2.79 10.91 5.36
CA GLY A 72 4.09 11.17 5.98
C GLY A 72 5.28 10.99 5.03
N GLY A 73 5.03 10.94 3.72
CA GLY A 73 6.05 10.98 2.68
C GLY A 73 6.45 12.40 2.29
N GLY A 74 7.15 12.53 1.17
CA GLY A 74 7.69 13.77 0.64
C GLY A 74 9.14 13.59 0.17
N ILE A 75 9.92 14.66 0.23
CA ILE A 75 11.37 14.58 -0.03
C ILE A 75 12.03 13.89 1.16
N ARG A 76 12.62 12.73 0.91
CA ARG A 76 13.32 11.93 1.91
C ARG A 76 14.79 12.31 2.03
N ALA A 77 15.44 12.60 0.91
CA ALA A 77 16.82 13.05 0.87
C ALA A 77 17.10 13.84 -0.40
N ALA A 78 18.03 14.78 -0.32
CA ALA A 78 18.63 15.46 -1.46
C ALA A 78 20.10 15.70 -1.12
N GLY A 79 21.02 15.20 -1.96
CA GLY A 79 22.46 15.38 -1.73
C GLY A 79 22.89 16.83 -1.96
N SER A 80 22.20 17.53 -2.86
CA SER A 80 22.44 18.93 -3.21
C SER A 80 21.11 19.66 -3.44
N ASN A 81 21.13 20.99 -3.23
CA ASN A 81 19.98 21.88 -3.43
C ASN A 81 18.67 21.39 -2.78
N GLY A 82 18.75 20.89 -1.54
CA GLY A 82 17.60 20.33 -0.83
C GLY A 82 16.44 21.31 -0.59
N GLY A 83 16.70 22.62 -0.61
CA GLY A 83 15.66 23.66 -0.53
C GLY A 83 14.69 23.64 -1.71
N ASP A 84 15.18 23.27 -2.90
CA ASP A 84 14.38 23.22 -4.13
C ASP A 84 13.80 21.83 -4.40
N ALA A 85 14.19 20.81 -3.64
CA ALA A 85 13.74 19.43 -3.86
C ALA A 85 12.21 19.29 -3.78
N GLY A 86 11.54 20.13 -2.98
CA GLY A 86 10.08 20.17 -2.89
C GLY A 86 9.39 20.49 -4.21
N ASN A 87 10.07 21.16 -5.14
CA ASN A 87 9.55 21.48 -6.47
C ASN A 87 9.20 20.22 -7.26
N LEU A 88 9.85 19.09 -6.99
CA LEU A 88 9.59 17.83 -7.69
C LEU A 88 8.18 17.27 -7.46
N ILE A 89 7.54 17.66 -6.36
CA ILE A 89 6.29 17.09 -5.89
C ILE A 89 5.20 18.15 -5.68
N ASP A 90 5.46 19.40 -6.09
CA ASP A 90 4.53 20.53 -5.92
C ASP A 90 3.45 20.61 -7.02
N GLY A 91 3.59 19.81 -8.08
CA GLY A 91 2.68 19.76 -9.23
C GLY A 91 2.85 20.89 -10.26
N SER A 92 3.87 21.74 -10.10
CA SER A 92 4.21 22.82 -11.02
C SER A 92 5.28 22.37 -12.01
N LEU A 93 5.13 22.75 -13.28
CA LEU A 93 6.16 22.56 -14.30
C LEU A 93 7.10 23.76 -14.43
N SER A 94 6.78 24.87 -13.74
CA SER A 94 7.55 26.11 -13.80
C SER A 94 8.64 26.20 -12.73
N SER A 95 8.53 25.37 -11.69
CA SER A 95 9.55 25.11 -10.69
C SER A 95 10.29 23.82 -11.04
N PHE A 96 11.49 23.65 -10.49
CA PHE A 96 12.33 22.49 -10.75
C PHE A 96 13.35 22.33 -9.62
N TRP A 97 13.85 21.12 -9.46
CA TRP A 97 15.08 20.84 -8.73
C TRP A 97 16.20 20.57 -9.72
N ALA A 98 17.39 21.07 -9.41
CA ALA A 98 18.63 20.70 -10.06
C ALA A 98 19.70 20.56 -8.97
N PRO A 99 20.65 19.63 -9.09
CA PRO A 99 21.78 19.57 -8.17
C PRO A 99 22.67 20.81 -8.31
N ASP A 100 23.59 20.99 -7.38
CA ASP A 100 24.71 21.90 -7.58
C ASP A 100 25.65 21.25 -8.60
N TRP A 101 25.84 21.89 -9.76
CA TRP A 101 26.61 21.33 -10.88
C TRP A 101 28.11 21.34 -10.64
N ASP A 102 28.59 22.10 -9.64
CA ASP A 102 29.99 22.19 -9.24
C ASP A 102 30.36 21.18 -8.12
N ASP A 103 29.39 20.43 -7.59
CA ASP A 103 29.58 19.42 -6.55
C ASP A 103 30.08 18.07 -7.13
N ASP A 104 30.48 17.15 -6.25
CA ASP A 104 30.77 15.77 -6.65
C ASP A 104 29.48 15.05 -7.09
N THR A 105 29.56 14.20 -8.12
CA THR A 105 28.40 13.47 -8.65
C THR A 105 27.71 12.58 -7.60
N GLU A 106 28.43 12.16 -6.56
CA GLU A 106 27.89 11.42 -5.41
C GLU A 106 26.82 12.22 -4.63
N ASN A 107 26.85 13.54 -4.70
CA ASN A 107 25.88 14.45 -4.07
C ASN A 107 24.75 14.88 -5.03
N MET A 108 24.81 14.52 -6.31
CA MET A 108 23.83 14.91 -7.32
C MET A 108 22.63 13.96 -7.34
N TYR A 109 21.92 13.88 -6.22
CA TYR A 109 20.75 13.01 -6.09
C TYR A 109 19.60 13.66 -5.34
N VAL A 110 18.41 13.12 -5.60
CA VAL A 110 17.19 13.41 -4.84
C VAL A 110 16.35 12.15 -4.71
N GLU A 111 15.67 12.00 -3.58
CA GLU A 111 14.90 10.82 -3.22
C GLU A 111 13.54 11.23 -2.64
N VAL A 112 12.49 10.68 -3.24
CA VAL A 112 11.09 10.86 -2.82
C VAL A 112 10.62 9.60 -2.10
N ASP A 113 10.01 9.78 -0.94
CA ASP A 113 9.25 8.75 -0.21
C ASP A 113 7.76 8.99 -0.42
N LEU A 114 7.04 7.97 -0.90
CA LEU A 114 5.59 8.04 -1.08
C LEU A 114 4.82 7.97 0.25
N GLY A 115 5.51 7.79 1.38
CA GLY A 115 4.97 7.63 2.73
C GLY A 115 4.33 6.25 2.97
N ARG A 116 4.19 5.47 1.90
CA ARG A 116 3.57 4.14 1.87
C ARG A 116 4.08 3.38 0.66
N VAL A 117 4.01 2.06 0.73
CA VAL A 117 4.07 1.24 -0.48
C VAL A 117 2.79 1.48 -1.28
N VAL A 118 2.85 1.50 -2.61
CA VAL A 118 1.72 1.52 -3.56
C VAL A 118 1.95 0.52 -4.70
N SER A 119 0.89 0.07 -5.37
CA SER A 119 1.01 -0.67 -6.63
C SER A 119 1.11 0.30 -7.80
N ALA A 120 2.33 0.67 -8.18
CA ALA A 120 2.57 1.67 -9.22
C ALA A 120 2.52 1.06 -10.62
N ARG A 121 1.71 1.66 -11.49
CA ARG A 121 1.62 1.31 -12.91
C ARG A 121 2.79 1.87 -13.69
N ARG A 122 3.13 3.14 -13.44
CA ARG A 122 4.24 3.83 -14.09
C ARG A 122 4.74 4.99 -13.26
N VAL A 123 6.02 5.33 -13.43
CA VAL A 123 6.65 6.53 -12.91
C VAL A 123 6.91 7.48 -14.08
N ILE A 124 6.57 8.74 -13.92
CA ILE A 124 6.71 9.77 -14.95
C ILE A 124 7.65 10.85 -14.41
N LEU A 125 8.73 11.10 -15.15
CA LEU A 125 9.67 12.19 -14.87
C LEU A 125 9.46 13.28 -15.93
N ARG A 126 9.27 14.52 -15.50
CA ARG A 126 9.23 15.68 -16.40
C ARG A 126 10.43 16.56 -16.13
N LEU A 127 11.30 16.65 -17.12
CA LEU A 127 12.47 17.51 -17.11
C LEU A 127 12.06 18.93 -17.45
N ARG A 128 12.84 19.86 -16.92
CA ARG A 128 12.70 21.29 -17.16
C ARG A 128 12.61 21.59 -18.65
N GLU A 129 11.68 22.46 -19.03
CA GLU A 129 11.51 22.90 -20.42
C GLU A 129 12.60 23.90 -20.81
N ASP A 130 12.88 24.85 -19.92
CA ASP A 130 13.88 25.90 -20.09
C ASP A 130 15.30 25.41 -19.73
N GLY A 131 16.06 24.95 -20.72
CA GLY A 131 17.44 24.47 -20.56
C GLY A 131 17.70 23.19 -21.36
N PRO A 132 18.90 22.58 -21.31
CA PRO A 132 19.11 21.24 -21.89
C PRO A 132 18.35 20.16 -21.09
N PRO A 133 17.92 19.05 -21.73
CA PRO A 133 17.42 17.90 -20.98
C PRO A 133 18.60 17.25 -20.24
N LEU A 134 18.32 16.63 -19.09
CA LEU A 134 19.30 15.86 -18.35
C LEU A 134 19.81 14.69 -19.21
N GLU A 135 21.13 14.54 -19.36
CA GLU A 135 21.72 13.64 -20.37
C GLU A 135 22.04 12.23 -19.85
N LEU A 136 22.75 12.13 -18.71
CA LEU A 136 23.20 10.87 -18.13
C LEU A 136 22.83 10.80 -16.65
N PHE A 137 21.88 9.94 -16.34
CA PHE A 137 21.33 9.79 -14.99
C PHE A 137 20.59 8.45 -14.87
N GLN A 138 20.24 8.10 -13.65
CA GLN A 138 19.49 6.89 -13.35
C GLN A 138 18.35 7.14 -12.39
N VAL A 139 17.26 6.42 -12.61
CA VAL A 139 16.09 6.36 -11.72
C VAL A 139 16.10 5.01 -11.02
N LEU A 140 16.14 5.02 -9.70
CA LEU A 140 16.11 3.84 -8.86
C LEU A 140 14.76 3.75 -8.14
N LEU A 141 14.15 2.58 -8.18
CA LEU A 141 12.82 2.31 -7.64
C LEU A 141 12.92 1.23 -6.57
N SER A 142 12.24 1.45 -5.44
CA SER A 142 12.26 0.53 -4.31
C SER A 142 10.90 0.39 -3.65
N ASN A 143 10.59 -0.80 -3.15
CA ASN A 143 9.44 -1.09 -2.29
C ASN A 143 9.70 -0.83 -0.80
N GLY A 144 10.86 -0.29 -0.44
CA GLY A 144 11.29 -0.03 0.93
C GLY A 144 11.76 -1.25 1.73
N GLU A 145 12.01 -2.38 1.05
CA GLU A 145 12.63 -3.54 1.68
C GLU A 145 14.03 -3.19 2.21
N ARG A 146 14.26 -3.56 3.47
CA ARG A 146 15.50 -3.27 4.20
C ARG A 146 16.47 -4.43 4.06
N PHE A 147 17.76 -4.12 4.06
CA PHE A 147 18.77 -5.16 4.27
C PHE A 147 18.68 -5.67 5.71
N PHE A 148 18.83 -6.98 5.89
CA PHE A 148 19.11 -7.59 7.18
C PHE A 148 20.59 -7.95 7.23
N ASP A 149 21.23 -7.80 8.39
CA ASP A 149 22.55 -8.36 8.59
C ASP A 149 22.51 -9.90 8.59
N SER A 150 23.68 -10.55 8.65
CA SER A 150 23.79 -12.01 8.73
C SER A 150 23.16 -12.62 10.00
N ALA A 151 22.77 -11.80 10.97
CA ALA A 151 22.06 -12.19 12.19
C ALA A 151 20.53 -11.93 12.11
N GLY A 152 20.03 -11.39 10.99
CA GLY A 152 18.61 -11.13 10.77
C GLY A 152 18.09 -9.82 11.39
N LEU A 153 18.98 -8.92 11.81
CA LEU A 153 18.59 -7.58 12.28
C LEU A 153 18.51 -6.61 11.10
N PRO A 154 17.47 -5.76 11.03
CA PRO A 154 17.36 -4.78 9.96
C PRO A 154 18.50 -3.76 10.05
N LEU A 155 19.24 -3.57 8.96
CA LEU A 155 20.22 -2.51 8.78
C LEU A 155 19.48 -1.23 8.41
N PRO A 156 19.36 -0.24 9.33
CA PRO A 156 18.44 0.88 9.17
C PRO A 156 18.78 1.85 8.04
N SER A 157 19.99 1.79 7.47
CA SER A 157 20.51 2.76 6.50
C SER A 157 20.59 2.30 5.05
N ILE A 158 20.27 1.03 4.72
CA ILE A 158 20.38 0.53 3.35
C ILE A 158 19.00 0.15 2.81
N VAL A 159 18.52 0.93 1.85
CA VAL A 159 17.32 0.63 1.05
C VAL A 159 17.71 -0.26 -0.12
N ARG A 160 16.98 -1.35 -0.36
CA ARG A 160 17.16 -2.16 -1.58
C ARG A 160 16.39 -1.52 -2.73
N TYR A 161 17.11 -1.05 -3.75
CA TYR A 161 16.53 -0.70 -5.04
C TYR A 161 16.32 -1.96 -5.86
N SER A 162 15.05 -2.33 -6.08
CA SER A 162 14.68 -3.55 -6.81
C SER A 162 14.81 -3.37 -8.32
N ASP A 163 14.57 -2.15 -8.79
CA ASP A 163 14.63 -1.81 -10.21
C ASP A 163 15.44 -0.52 -10.41
N ARG A 164 16.14 -0.46 -11.55
CA ARG A 164 16.95 0.67 -11.96
C ARG A 164 16.77 0.88 -13.46
N VAL A 165 16.52 2.13 -13.85
CA VAL A 165 16.48 2.56 -15.24
C VAL A 165 17.61 3.57 -15.45
N ARG A 166 18.41 3.38 -16.48
CA ARG A 166 19.51 4.29 -16.84
C ARG A 166 19.19 4.99 -18.14
N TYR A 167 19.42 6.29 -18.17
CA TYR A 167 19.32 7.13 -19.35
C TYR A 167 20.73 7.57 -19.74
N SER A 168 21.07 7.37 -21.01
CA SER A 168 22.34 7.82 -21.59
C SER A 168 22.04 8.66 -22.82
N PHE A 169 22.65 9.84 -22.92
CA PHE A 169 22.43 10.80 -24.01
C PHE A 169 20.95 11.12 -24.21
N ASN A 170 20.21 11.33 -23.12
CA ASN A 170 18.78 11.60 -23.19
C ASN A 170 18.49 12.98 -23.78
N GLU A 171 17.58 13.02 -24.76
CA GLU A 171 17.07 14.26 -25.36
C GLU A 171 15.59 14.51 -25.02
N GLN A 172 14.92 13.55 -24.36
CA GLN A 172 13.49 13.62 -24.06
C GLN A 172 13.23 14.47 -22.81
N ARG A 173 12.08 15.15 -22.79
CA ARG A 173 11.61 15.97 -21.65
C ARG A 173 10.64 15.26 -20.73
N GLU A 174 9.87 14.32 -21.27
CA GLU A 174 8.98 13.48 -20.48
C GLU A 174 9.43 12.03 -20.64
N LEU A 175 9.65 11.39 -19.49
CA LEU A 175 10.18 10.03 -19.40
C LEU A 175 9.16 9.19 -18.66
N VAL A 176 8.70 8.13 -19.32
CA VAL A 176 7.72 7.20 -18.75
C VAL A 176 8.40 5.87 -18.50
N ILE A 177 8.42 5.46 -17.23
CA ILE A 177 8.92 4.17 -16.79
C ILE A 177 7.70 3.31 -16.45
N GLU A 178 7.39 2.34 -17.30
CA GLU A 178 6.37 1.33 -16.98
C GLU A 178 6.85 0.46 -15.81
N TYR A 179 5.96 0.23 -14.85
CA TYR A 179 6.28 -0.44 -13.58
C TYR A 179 5.31 -1.58 -13.23
N ASP A 180 4.37 -1.90 -14.12
CA ASP A 180 3.58 -3.13 -14.13
C ASP A 180 2.89 -3.49 -12.79
N LEU A 181 2.42 -2.49 -12.05
CA LEU A 181 1.77 -2.63 -10.74
C LEU A 181 2.68 -3.23 -9.64
N LYS A 182 4.00 -3.21 -9.85
CA LYS A 182 4.98 -3.61 -8.83
C LYS A 182 4.88 -2.68 -7.59
N PRO A 183 5.19 -3.20 -6.39
CA PRO A 183 5.24 -2.39 -5.18
C PRO A 183 6.30 -1.28 -5.26
N LEU A 184 5.91 -0.04 -5.01
CA LEU A 184 6.78 1.14 -5.02
C LEU A 184 6.59 1.97 -3.75
N GLN A 185 7.67 2.44 -3.15
CA GLN A 185 7.68 3.38 -2.04
C GLN A 185 8.71 4.50 -2.23
N PHE A 186 9.92 4.17 -2.71
CA PHE A 186 10.96 5.17 -2.91
C PHE A 186 11.28 5.33 -4.40
N ILE A 187 11.43 6.59 -4.82
CA ILE A 187 11.89 6.97 -6.15
C ILE A 187 13.14 7.84 -5.94
N ARG A 188 14.29 7.37 -6.40
CA ARG A 188 15.55 8.10 -6.32
C ARG A 188 16.05 8.42 -7.71
N ILE A 189 16.53 9.64 -7.91
CA ILE A 189 17.21 10.05 -9.12
C ILE A 189 18.64 10.38 -8.75
N GLU A 190 19.59 9.81 -9.48
CA GLU A 190 21.02 10.10 -9.37
C GLU A 190 21.51 10.60 -10.72
N VAL A 191 22.16 11.77 -10.73
CA VAL A 191 22.75 12.36 -11.93
C VAL A 191 24.19 11.88 -12.04
N ASP A 192 24.49 11.17 -13.13
CA ASP A 192 25.80 10.56 -13.32
C ASP A 192 26.75 11.48 -14.12
N LEU A 193 26.23 12.51 -14.81
CA LEU A 193 27.01 13.54 -15.52
C LEU A 193 26.43 14.95 -15.30
N PRO A 194 27.24 15.95 -14.91
CA PRO A 194 26.77 17.33 -14.80
C PRO A 194 26.24 17.85 -16.14
N THR A 195 25.01 18.35 -16.16
CA THR A 195 24.38 18.96 -17.34
C THR A 195 23.91 20.36 -16.97
N VAL A 196 24.83 21.33 -16.99
CA VAL A 196 24.57 22.71 -16.51
C VAL A 196 23.33 23.31 -17.17
N GLY A 197 22.40 23.79 -16.34
CA GLY A 197 21.13 24.37 -16.77
C GLY A 197 19.97 23.38 -16.90
N ALA A 198 20.24 22.07 -16.86
CA ALA A 198 19.19 21.06 -16.77
C ALA A 198 18.47 21.11 -15.41
N GLY A 199 17.35 20.42 -15.31
CA GLY A 199 16.60 20.27 -14.08
C GLY A 199 15.43 19.30 -14.24
N ILE A 200 14.85 18.89 -13.12
CA ILE A 200 13.68 18.03 -13.06
C ILE A 200 12.54 18.87 -12.49
N SER A 201 11.48 19.06 -13.26
CA SER A 201 10.33 19.87 -12.87
C SER A 201 9.34 19.10 -12.03
N SER A 202 9.05 17.84 -12.39
CA SER A 202 8.07 17.05 -11.63
C SER A 202 8.33 15.56 -11.69
N ILE A 203 7.89 14.87 -10.63
CA ILE A 203 7.81 13.41 -10.55
C ILE A 203 6.35 13.05 -10.28
N ALA A 204 5.83 12.07 -11.01
CA ALA A 204 4.51 11.49 -10.75
C ALA A 204 4.61 9.96 -10.69
N ALA A 205 3.79 9.34 -9.84
CA ALA A 205 3.68 7.89 -9.77
C ALA A 205 2.23 7.49 -9.88
N GLU A 206 1.83 7.05 -11.07
CA GLU A 206 0.47 6.58 -11.28
C GLU A 206 0.31 5.21 -10.65
N ALA A 207 -0.59 5.09 -9.69
CA ALA A 207 -0.79 3.88 -8.91
C ALA A 207 -2.25 3.51 -8.75
N VAL A 208 -2.48 2.24 -8.43
CA VAL A 208 -3.79 1.76 -8.00
C VAL A 208 -3.82 1.76 -6.48
N GLY A 209 -4.63 2.66 -5.93
CA GLY A 209 -5.11 2.57 -4.55
C GLY A 209 -4.28 3.18 -3.44
N ASP A 210 -4.96 3.35 -2.29
CA ASP A 210 -4.36 3.53 -0.98
C ASP A 210 -4.22 2.12 -0.37
N ASN A 211 -3.00 1.68 -0.08
CA ASN A 211 -2.72 0.30 0.32
C ASN A 211 -3.50 -0.13 1.59
N ILE A 212 -4.58 -0.90 1.41
CA ILE A 212 -5.35 -1.55 2.50
C ILE A 212 -4.54 -2.69 3.15
N SER A 213 -3.39 -3.05 2.59
CA SER A 213 -2.60 -4.25 2.95
C SER A 213 -1.40 -4.01 3.88
N LEU A 214 -1.21 -2.83 4.46
CA LEU A 214 -0.03 -2.59 5.32
C LEU A 214 -0.29 -3.08 6.75
N GLY A 215 0.32 -4.20 7.14
CA GLY A 215 0.33 -4.80 8.50
C GLY A 215 -0.47 -6.10 8.70
N MET A 216 -0.83 -6.84 7.65
CA MET A 216 -1.59 -8.10 7.81
C MET A 216 -0.87 -9.18 8.64
N ARG A 217 0.47 -9.16 8.66
CA ARG A 217 1.30 -10.09 9.46
C ARG A 217 1.34 -9.75 10.95
N GLU A 218 1.16 -8.48 11.32
CA GLU A 218 1.01 -8.01 12.71
C GLU A 218 -0.45 -8.11 13.19
N ARG A 219 -1.41 -8.27 12.26
CA ARG A 219 -2.86 -8.33 12.50
C ARG A 219 -3.46 -9.74 12.38
N GLY A 220 -2.65 -10.80 12.43
CA GLY A 220 -3.12 -12.18 12.55
C GLY A 220 -3.72 -12.81 11.28
N GLY A 221 -3.44 -12.28 10.09
CA GLY A 221 -3.85 -12.94 8.84
C GLY A 221 -2.98 -14.17 8.57
N GLN A 222 -3.54 -15.38 8.66
CA GLN A 222 -2.88 -16.57 8.11
C GLN A 222 -2.98 -16.53 6.58
N VAL A 223 -1.82 -16.46 5.91
CA VAL A 223 -1.72 -16.82 4.50
C VAL A 223 -1.60 -18.35 4.44
N GLU A 224 -2.67 -19.03 4.00
CA GLU A 224 -2.57 -20.46 3.66
C GLU A 224 -1.91 -20.56 2.29
N ASP A 225 -0.59 -20.76 2.28
CA ASP A 225 0.16 -21.14 1.07
C ASP A 225 -0.20 -22.58 0.71
N ARG A 226 -1.30 -22.78 -0.01
CA ARG A 226 -1.65 -24.07 -0.59
C ARG A 226 -0.80 -24.31 -1.84
N TRP A 227 0.46 -24.68 -1.65
CA TRP A 227 1.27 -25.29 -2.70
C TRP A 227 0.90 -26.77 -2.86
N HIS A 228 0.52 -27.13 -4.08
CA HIS A 228 0.23 -28.49 -4.53
C HIS A 228 1.42 -29.45 -4.26
N ARG A 229 1.20 -30.47 -3.43
CA ARG A 229 1.89 -31.76 -3.58
C ARG A 229 0.86 -32.81 -3.97
N THR A 230 0.85 -33.16 -5.25
CA THR A 230 0.25 -34.40 -5.74
C THR A 230 1.00 -35.59 -5.11
N GLY A 231 0.42 -36.16 -4.06
CA GLY A 231 0.85 -37.42 -3.47
C GLY A 231 0.52 -38.58 -4.41
N ARG A 232 1.57 -39.25 -4.88
CA ARG A 232 1.49 -40.51 -5.62
C ARG A 232 1.25 -41.64 -4.61
N CYS A 233 0.07 -42.25 -4.62
CA CYS A 233 -0.19 -43.49 -3.90
C CYS A 233 0.55 -44.65 -4.58
N ALA A 234 1.50 -45.28 -3.88
CA ALA A 234 1.99 -46.61 -4.20
C ALA A 234 1.61 -47.52 -3.03
N GLY A 235 0.58 -48.34 -3.24
CA GLY A 235 0.18 -49.39 -2.32
C GLY A 235 1.18 -50.54 -2.37
N LYS A 236 1.58 -51.01 -1.19
CA LYS A 236 2.15 -52.35 -0.98
C LYS A 236 0.99 -53.30 -0.67
N SER A 237 0.94 -54.40 -1.38
CA SER A 237 0.48 -55.71 -0.89
C SER A 237 1.46 -56.74 -1.38
#